data_AF-A0A433RPR0-F1
#
_entry.id   AF-A0A433RPR0-F1
#
_cell.length_a   1.000
_cell.length_b   1.000
_cell.length_c   1.000
_cell.angle_alpha   90.00
_cell.angle_beta   90.00
_cell.angle_gamma   90.00
#
_symmetry.space_group_name_H-M   'P 1'
#
loop_
_entity.id
_entity.type
_entity.pdbx_description
1 polymer ?
#
loop_
_entity_poly.entity_id
_entity_poly.type
_entity_poly.pdbx_seq_one_letter_code
_entity_poly.pdbx_strand_id
1 'polypeptide(L)'
;MEFELHNDVTGDAYQSFIEAACKKSAKFHLVIRKEVAVAQSAKAILKKLEPSLIQKVEKSEWASTILDGETAYVYYYHTDDAAKKVLQQAVSSLYAWQQPNFPEDLSFFRDNGADWLATSSREQNCHLTLEPQEAKELLDKVATLQFD
;
A
#
# COMPACT_ATOMS: atom_id res chain seq x y z
N MET A 1 17.43 1.36 -6.51
CA MET A 1 17.87 0.06 -5.94
C MET A 1 16.63 -0.68 -5.51
N GLU A 2 16.67 -2.00 -5.57
CA GLU A 2 15.56 -2.87 -5.24
C GLU A 2 15.88 -3.59 -3.94
N PHE A 3 14.88 -3.72 -3.08
CA PHE A 3 15.00 -4.20 -1.71
C PHE A 3 13.77 -5.03 -1.33
N GLU A 4 13.96 -6.04 -0.51
CA GLU A 4 12.87 -6.83 0.07
C GLU A 4 12.75 -6.56 1.56
N LEU A 5 11.53 -6.31 2.02
CA LEU A 5 11.26 -6.07 3.43
C LEU A 5 11.18 -7.39 4.20
N HIS A 6 12.00 -7.53 5.25
CA HIS A 6 12.11 -8.79 6.01
C HIS A 6 11.08 -8.93 7.13
N ASN A 7 10.40 -7.85 7.54
CA ASN A 7 9.45 -7.86 8.65
C ASN A 7 8.31 -6.87 8.45
N ASP A 8 7.15 -7.16 9.04
CA ASP A 8 6.03 -6.21 9.06
C ASP A 8 6.43 -4.91 9.77
N VAL A 9 5.89 -3.79 9.29
CA VAL A 9 6.06 -2.47 9.89
C VAL A 9 4.79 -2.16 10.67
N THR A 10 4.91 -1.98 11.98
CA THR A 10 3.74 -1.89 12.89
C THR A 10 3.77 -0.65 13.77
N GLY A 11 2.63 -0.28 14.36
CA GLY A 11 2.53 0.78 15.36
C GLY A 11 3.05 2.12 14.87
N ASP A 12 3.86 2.80 15.67
CA ASP A 12 4.43 4.11 15.32
C ASP A 12 5.37 4.04 14.10
N ALA A 13 6.05 2.91 13.90
CA ALA A 13 6.89 2.70 12.72
C ALA A 13 6.03 2.70 11.44
N TYR A 14 4.83 2.12 11.50
CA TYR A 14 3.88 2.14 10.38
C TYR A 14 3.46 3.57 10.04
N GLN A 15 3.21 4.40 11.05
CA GLN A 15 2.83 5.81 10.84
C GLN A 15 3.91 6.58 10.09
N SER A 16 5.17 6.44 10.51
CA SER A 16 6.34 7.04 9.87
C SER A 16 6.58 6.50 8.46
N PHE A 17 6.32 5.21 8.25
CA PHE A 17 6.46 4.56 6.95
C PHE A 17 5.45 5.09 5.94
N ILE A 18 4.17 5.22 6.32
CA ILE A 18 3.13 5.80 5.46
C ILE A 18 3.44 7.27 5.14
N GLU A 19 3.95 8.05 6.10
CA GLU A 19 4.39 9.42 5.85
C GLU A 19 5.50 9.48 4.79
N ALA A 20 6.50 8.60 4.89
CA ALA A 20 7.58 8.51 3.90
C ALA A 20 7.04 8.08 2.52
N ALA A 21 6.19 7.05 2.47
CA ALA A 21 5.61 6.54 1.24
C ALA A 21 4.79 7.61 0.50
N CYS A 22 3.90 8.33 1.21
CA CYS A 22 3.11 9.42 0.65
C CYS A 22 3.99 10.57 0.16
N LYS A 23 5.07 10.92 0.88
CA LYS A 23 5.98 12.00 0.48
C LYS A 23 6.76 11.68 -0.80
N LYS A 24 7.03 10.39 -1.07
CA LYS A 24 7.84 9.94 -2.20
C LYS A 24 7.03 9.49 -3.41
N SER A 25 5.71 9.43 -3.26
CA SER A 25 4.80 8.85 -4.25
C SER A 25 3.73 9.84 -4.64
N ALA A 26 3.29 9.80 -5.89
CA ALA A 26 2.17 10.62 -6.38
C ALA A 26 0.83 9.90 -6.21
N LYS A 27 0.86 8.56 -6.21
CA LYS A 27 -0.33 7.71 -6.18
C LYS A 27 -0.10 6.47 -5.34
N PHE A 28 -1.17 5.86 -4.89
CA PHE A 28 -1.16 4.51 -4.32
C PHE A 28 -2.34 3.71 -4.86
N HIS A 29 -2.31 2.39 -4.68
CA HIS A 29 -3.47 1.56 -4.94
C HIS A 29 -3.84 0.65 -3.78
N LEU A 30 -5.11 0.23 -3.81
CA LEU A 30 -5.69 -0.81 -2.98
C LEU A 30 -6.55 -1.73 -3.85
N VAL A 31 -6.64 -2.99 -3.47
CA VAL A 31 -7.27 -4.04 -4.28
C VAL A 31 -8.50 -4.62 -3.57
N ILE A 32 -9.55 -4.91 -4.35
CA ILE A 32 -10.71 -5.70 -3.91
C ILE A 32 -10.87 -6.89 -4.84
N ARG A 33 -10.53 -8.08 -4.35
CA ARG A 33 -10.79 -9.36 -4.99
C ARG A 33 -12.28 -9.66 -4.97
N LYS A 34 -12.83 -10.02 -6.14
CA LYS A 34 -14.27 -10.27 -6.33
C LYS A 34 -14.76 -11.51 -5.60
N GLU A 35 -13.91 -12.54 -5.55
CA GLU A 35 -14.20 -13.82 -4.90
C GLU A 35 -14.15 -13.78 -3.37
N VAL A 36 -13.71 -12.67 -2.78
CA VAL A 36 -13.59 -12.52 -1.32
C VAL A 36 -14.65 -11.54 -0.83
N ALA A 37 -15.37 -11.93 0.24
CA ALA A 37 -16.33 -11.06 0.88
C ALA A 37 -15.68 -9.72 1.30
N VAL A 38 -16.46 -8.64 1.22
CA VAL A 38 -16.01 -7.30 1.61
C VAL A 38 -16.75 -6.90 2.89
N ALA A 39 -16.02 -6.81 4.01
CA ALA A 39 -16.58 -6.38 5.28
C ALA A 39 -16.97 -4.90 5.27
N GLN A 40 -17.79 -4.50 6.24
CA GLN A 40 -18.25 -3.12 6.37
C GLN A 40 -17.08 -2.15 6.64
N SER A 41 -16.03 -2.60 7.34
CA SER A 41 -14.80 -1.84 7.58
C SER A 41 -14.08 -1.49 6.28
N ALA A 42 -13.90 -2.46 5.36
CA ALA A 42 -13.30 -2.21 4.06
C ALA A 42 -14.13 -1.22 3.23
N LYS A 43 -15.46 -1.38 3.20
CA LYS A 43 -16.37 -0.42 2.52
C LYS A 43 -16.26 0.99 3.10
N ALA A 44 -16.16 1.11 4.42
CA ALA A 44 -16.01 2.40 5.08
C ALA A 44 -14.69 3.09 4.72
N ILE A 45 -13.59 2.33 4.57
CA ILE A 45 -12.30 2.89 4.14
C ILE A 45 -12.36 3.37 2.69
N LEU A 46 -12.89 2.56 1.77
CA LEU A 46 -13.05 2.96 0.37
C LEU A 46 -13.89 4.25 0.26
N LYS A 47 -14.95 4.38 1.06
CA LYS A 47 -15.76 5.61 1.13
C LYS A 47 -14.97 6.81 1.67
N LYS A 48 -14.13 6.62 2.68
CA LYS A 48 -13.27 7.70 3.21
C LYS A 48 -12.22 8.15 2.20
N LEU A 49 -11.75 7.25 1.34
CA LEU A 49 -10.78 7.53 0.28
C LEU A 49 -11.40 8.07 -1.01
N GLU A 50 -12.73 8.05 -1.15
CA GLU A 50 -13.44 8.50 -2.35
C GLU A 50 -13.04 9.91 -2.83
N PRO A 51 -12.83 10.92 -1.96
CA PRO A 51 -12.38 12.25 -2.41
C PRO A 51 -11.01 12.26 -3.10
N SER A 52 -10.17 11.27 -2.83
CA SER A 52 -8.81 11.14 -3.38
C SER A 52 -8.75 10.14 -4.54
N LEU A 53 -9.90 9.56 -4.94
CA LEU A 53 -9.96 8.54 -5.98
C LEU A 53 -9.63 9.11 -7.35
N ILE A 54 -8.67 8.49 -8.03
CA ILE A 54 -8.30 8.80 -9.41
C ILE A 54 -9.14 7.96 -10.35
N GLN A 55 -9.12 6.65 -10.15
CA GLN A 55 -9.83 5.70 -10.99
C GLN A 55 -9.97 4.35 -10.29
N LYS A 56 -10.99 3.60 -10.72
CA LYS A 56 -11.17 2.18 -10.41
C LYS A 56 -11.07 1.41 -11.71
N VAL A 57 -10.19 0.42 -11.77
CA VAL A 57 -9.99 -0.43 -12.95
C VAL A 57 -10.17 -1.88 -12.56
N GLU A 58 -10.82 -2.65 -13.44
CA GLU A 58 -10.91 -4.10 -13.31
C GLU A 58 -9.73 -4.73 -14.05
N LYS A 59 -8.90 -5.51 -13.35
CA LYS A 59 -7.69 -6.13 -13.90
C LYS A 59 -7.39 -7.47 -13.22
N SER A 60 -6.62 -8.33 -13.88
CA SER A 60 -6.07 -9.56 -13.32
C SER A 60 -4.65 -9.39 -12.77
N GLU A 61 -4.06 -8.20 -12.88
CA GLU A 61 -2.68 -7.93 -12.47
C GLU A 61 -2.56 -6.54 -11.81
N TRP A 62 -1.75 -6.46 -10.77
CA TRP A 62 -1.32 -5.23 -10.09
C TRP A 62 0.12 -5.39 -9.59
N ALA A 63 0.64 -4.39 -8.88
CA ALA A 63 2.07 -4.24 -8.59
C ALA A 63 2.75 -5.48 -7.99
N SER A 64 2.03 -6.29 -7.22
CA SER A 64 2.57 -7.43 -6.48
C SER A 64 1.99 -8.78 -6.89
N THR A 65 0.97 -8.84 -7.74
CA THR A 65 0.23 -10.09 -7.98
C THR A 65 -0.36 -10.15 -9.37
N ILE A 66 -0.27 -11.33 -9.97
CA ILE A 66 -0.95 -11.74 -11.19
C ILE A 66 -1.92 -12.87 -10.82
N LEU A 67 -3.20 -12.69 -11.10
CA LEU A 67 -4.23 -13.70 -10.95
C LEU A 67 -4.31 -14.58 -12.20
N ASP A 68 -4.59 -15.86 -11.99
CA ASP A 68 -4.91 -16.80 -13.05
C ASP A 68 -6.42 -16.92 -13.22
N GLY A 69 -6.95 -16.58 -14.40
CA GLY A 69 -8.37 -16.69 -14.76
C GLY A 69 -9.34 -15.68 -14.14
N GLU A 70 -8.94 -15.00 -13.05
CA GLU A 70 -9.82 -14.10 -12.28
C GLU A 70 -9.45 -12.61 -12.41
N THR A 71 -10.36 -11.74 -11.97
CA THR A 71 -10.14 -10.28 -11.92
C THR A 71 -10.43 -9.68 -10.54
N ALA A 72 -9.80 -8.56 -10.27
CA ALA A 72 -10.02 -7.74 -9.08
C ALA A 72 -10.31 -6.29 -9.48
N TYR A 73 -10.88 -5.53 -8.55
CA TYR A 73 -10.95 -4.08 -8.67
C TYR A 73 -9.73 -3.43 -8.03
N VAL A 74 -8.94 -2.74 -8.85
CA VAL A 74 -7.78 -1.96 -8.41
C VAL A 74 -8.19 -0.49 -8.36
N TYR A 75 -8.15 0.10 -7.18
CA TYR A 75 -8.48 1.49 -6.93
C TYR A 75 -7.19 2.29 -6.81
N TYR A 76 -7.01 3.30 -7.65
CA TYR A 76 -5.88 4.21 -7.60
C TYR A 76 -6.30 5.54 -6.98
N TYR A 77 -5.49 6.03 -6.05
CA TYR A 77 -5.76 7.25 -5.30
C TYR A 77 -4.56 8.20 -5.34
N HIS A 78 -4.81 9.48 -5.13
CA HIS A 78 -3.77 10.46 -4.85
C HIS A 78 -3.20 10.27 -3.43
N THR A 79 -1.91 10.53 -3.25
CA THR A 79 -1.22 10.55 -1.94
C THR A 79 -1.40 11.89 -1.21
N ASP A 80 -2.60 12.47 -1.25
CA ASP A 80 -2.90 13.72 -0.58
C ASP A 80 -3.03 13.56 0.95
N ASP A 81 -3.09 14.69 1.66
CA ASP A 81 -3.17 14.71 3.12
C ASP A 81 -4.42 14.02 3.68
N ALA A 82 -5.52 13.98 2.94
CA ALA A 82 -6.74 13.31 3.38
C ALA A 82 -6.55 11.79 3.29
N ALA A 83 -6.05 11.29 2.16
CA ALA A 83 -5.77 9.88 1.96
C ALA A 83 -4.71 9.36 2.94
N LYS A 84 -3.62 10.13 3.13
CA LYS A 84 -2.57 9.80 4.11
C LYS A 84 -3.14 9.56 5.51
N LYS A 85 -3.99 10.47 5.99
CA LYS A 85 -4.66 10.34 7.29
C LYS A 85 -5.53 9.10 7.37
N VAL A 86 -6.24 8.76 6.29
CA VAL A 86 -7.05 7.54 6.25
C VAL A 86 -6.18 6.29 6.35
N LEU A 87 -5.08 6.22 5.59
CA LEU A 87 -4.15 5.09 5.63
C LEU A 87 -3.56 4.90 7.04
N GLN A 88 -3.09 5.99 7.64
CA GLN A 88 -2.53 6.03 8.99
C GLN A 88 -3.51 5.58 10.08
N GLN A 89 -4.82 5.83 9.91
CA GLN A 89 -5.85 5.53 10.90
C GLN A 89 -6.59 4.21 10.66
N ALA A 90 -6.52 3.65 9.45
CA ALA A 90 -7.31 2.49 9.07
C ALA A 90 -6.79 1.20 9.72
N VAL A 91 -5.47 1.04 9.77
CA VAL A 91 -4.79 -0.15 10.31
C VAL A 91 -3.53 0.25 11.08
N SER A 92 -2.93 -0.70 11.79
CA SER A 92 -1.71 -0.48 12.58
C SER A 92 -0.50 -1.26 12.04
N SER A 93 -0.59 -1.89 10.86
CA SER A 93 0.55 -2.52 10.20
C SER A 93 0.46 -2.52 8.68
N LEU A 94 1.59 -2.74 8.02
CA LEU A 94 1.66 -2.78 6.55
C LEU A 94 0.92 -4.00 5.99
N TYR A 95 1.10 -5.18 6.59
CA TYR A 95 0.45 -6.40 6.12
C TYR A 95 -1.00 -6.57 6.61
N ALA A 96 -1.54 -5.61 7.37
CA ALA A 96 -2.95 -5.61 7.77
C ALA A 96 -3.92 -5.25 6.63
N TRP A 97 -3.43 -4.74 5.49
CA TRP A 97 -4.23 -4.47 4.29
C TRP A 97 -4.63 -5.80 3.63
N GLN A 98 -5.63 -6.47 4.20
CA GLN A 98 -6.08 -7.78 3.77
C GLN A 98 -7.62 -7.94 3.88
N GLN A 99 -8.24 -8.53 2.86
CA GLN A 99 -9.65 -8.86 2.87
C GLN A 99 -9.92 -10.07 3.78
N PRO A 100 -11.10 -10.14 4.43
CA PRO A 100 -12.30 -9.33 4.15
C PRO A 100 -12.35 -7.98 4.87
N ASN A 101 -11.52 -7.77 5.89
CA ASN A 101 -11.66 -6.64 6.81
C ASN A 101 -11.17 -5.30 6.24
N PHE A 102 -10.16 -5.35 5.36
CA PHE A 102 -9.57 -4.19 4.70
C PHE A 102 -9.41 -4.48 3.19
N PRO A 103 -9.26 -3.47 2.33
CA PRO A 103 -8.76 -3.68 0.98
C PRO A 103 -7.37 -4.35 1.00
N GLU A 104 -7.03 -5.13 -0.03
CA GLU A 104 -5.74 -5.83 -0.11
C GLU A 104 -4.63 -4.95 -0.73
N ASP A 105 -3.38 -5.30 -0.43
CA ASP A 105 -2.18 -4.98 -1.22
C ASP A 105 -1.91 -3.48 -1.44
N LEU A 106 -1.72 -2.75 -0.32
CA LEU A 106 -1.34 -1.34 -0.36
C LEU A 106 0.04 -1.16 -1.02
N SER A 107 0.07 -0.47 -2.15
CA SER A 107 1.31 -0.20 -2.89
C SER A 107 1.34 1.24 -3.39
N PHE A 108 2.53 1.82 -3.53
CA PHE A 108 2.74 3.23 -3.83
C PHE A 108 3.56 3.42 -5.10
N PHE A 109 3.26 4.48 -5.86
CA PHE A 109 3.93 4.81 -7.12
C PHE A 109 4.38 6.25 -7.17
N ARG A 110 5.59 6.46 -7.69
CA ARG A 110 6.17 7.75 -8.05
C ARG A 110 5.39 8.43 -9.18
N ASP A 111 5.67 9.70 -9.39
CA ASP A 111 5.02 10.50 -10.46
C ASP A 111 5.32 9.95 -11.87
N ASN A 112 6.51 9.37 -12.05
CA ASN A 112 6.90 8.70 -13.31
C ASN A 112 6.26 7.31 -13.49
N GLY A 113 5.45 6.84 -12.54
CA GLY A 113 4.76 5.55 -12.58
C GLY A 113 5.55 4.35 -12.05
N ALA A 114 6.84 4.51 -11.73
CA ALA A 114 7.60 3.48 -11.05
C ALA A 114 7.04 3.26 -9.64
N ASP A 115 6.98 2.02 -9.20
CA ASP A 115 6.65 1.68 -7.82
C ASP A 115 7.70 2.28 -6.87
N TRP A 116 7.23 2.74 -5.72
CA TRP A 116 8.06 3.01 -4.54
C TRP A 116 7.98 1.83 -3.56
N LEU A 117 6.81 1.19 -3.52
CA LEU A 117 6.48 0.06 -2.69
C LEU A 117 5.47 -0.82 -3.44
N ALA A 118 5.68 -2.12 -3.49
CA ALA A 118 4.68 -3.10 -3.93
C ALA A 118 4.50 -4.16 -2.85
N THR A 119 3.26 -4.39 -2.37
CA THR A 119 3.00 -5.36 -1.29
C THR A 119 2.02 -6.44 -1.69
N SER A 120 2.29 -7.67 -1.26
CA SER A 120 1.33 -8.77 -1.21
C SER A 120 1.09 -9.08 0.27
N SER A 121 0.01 -8.51 0.83
CA SER A 121 -0.20 -8.51 2.28
C SER A 121 -0.47 -9.92 2.83
N ARG A 122 -1.18 -10.74 2.04
CA ARG A 122 -1.46 -12.14 2.40
C ARG A 122 -0.19 -12.99 2.45
N GLU A 123 0.74 -12.71 1.56
CA GLU A 123 2.02 -13.43 1.46
C GLU A 123 3.10 -12.79 2.34
N GLN A 124 2.78 -11.68 3.01
CA GLN A 124 3.70 -10.88 3.83
C GLN A 124 4.98 -10.51 3.08
N ASN A 125 4.81 -10.17 1.81
CA ASN A 125 5.88 -9.76 0.92
C ASN A 125 5.76 -8.26 0.59
N CYS A 126 6.89 -7.58 0.51
CA CYS A 126 6.97 -6.16 0.24
C CYS A 126 8.29 -5.83 -0.46
N HIS A 127 8.16 -5.46 -1.73
CA HIS A 127 9.24 -4.94 -2.54
C HIS A 127 9.34 -3.41 -2.41
N LEU A 128 10.57 -2.91 -2.32
CA LEU A 128 10.90 -1.50 -2.16
C LEU A 128 11.89 -1.08 -3.25
N THR A 129 11.48 -0.12 -4.08
CA THR A 129 12.36 0.50 -5.06
C THR A 129 12.80 1.85 -4.51
N LEU A 130 14.03 1.98 -4.02
CA LEU A 130 14.54 3.18 -3.32
C LEU A 130 15.83 3.74 -3.93
N GLU A 131 15.99 5.06 -3.88
CA GLU A 131 17.30 5.70 -4.09
C GLU A 131 18.20 5.53 -2.85
N PRO A 132 19.54 5.58 -2.97
CA PRO A 132 20.45 5.38 -1.83
C PRO A 132 20.18 6.30 -0.64
N GLN A 133 19.87 7.57 -0.93
CA GLN A 133 19.52 8.54 0.10
C GLN A 133 18.16 8.25 0.74
N GLU A 134 17.21 7.71 -0.02
CA GLU A 134 15.89 7.33 0.49
C GLU A 134 15.97 6.12 1.41
N ALA A 135 16.77 5.10 1.03
CA ALA A 135 17.02 3.94 1.87
C ALA A 135 17.59 4.35 3.24
N LYS A 136 18.62 5.22 3.24
CA LYS A 136 19.20 5.77 4.47
C LYS A 136 18.18 6.54 5.30
N GLU A 137 17.45 7.47 4.68
CA GLU A 137 16.43 8.26 5.38
C GLU A 137 15.32 7.41 5.98
N LEU A 138 14.95 6.32 5.30
CA LEU A 138 13.89 5.43 5.74
C LEU A 138 14.36 4.60 6.94
N LEU A 139 15.58 4.06 6.91
CA LEU A 139 16.20 3.37 8.06
C LEU A 139 16.37 4.31 9.27
N ASP A 140 16.77 5.56 9.05
CA ASP A 140 16.94 6.56 10.12
C ASP A 140 15.60 6.92 10.80
N LYS A 141 14.49 6.89 10.06
CA LYS A 141 13.15 7.29 10.55
C LYS A 141 12.30 6.14 11.07
N VAL A 142 12.52 4.93 10.58
CA VAL A 142 11.67 3.76 10.86
C VAL A 142 12.52 2.73 11.59
N ALA A 143 12.62 2.87 12.91
CA ALA A 143 13.57 2.14 13.75
C ALA A 143 13.45 0.60 13.71
N THR A 144 12.30 0.05 13.30
CA THR A 144 12.04 -1.39 13.21
C THR A 144 12.21 -1.95 11.80
N LEU A 145 12.62 -1.14 10.84
CA LEU A 145 12.65 -1.52 9.43
C LEU A 145 13.90 -2.36 9.13
N GLN A 146 13.71 -3.47 8.40
CA GLN A 146 14.80 -4.32 7.94
C GLN A 146 14.53 -4.72 6.49
N PHE A 147 15.49 -4.43 5.61
CA PHE A 147 15.52 -4.87 4.21
C PHE A 147 16.97 -5.19 3.82
N ASP A 148 17.18 -5.89 2.70
CA ASP A 148 18.48 -6.41 2.23
C ASP A 148 19.40 -5.40 1.52
#